data_AF-A0A839NTE4-F1
#
_entry.id   AF-A0A839NTE4-F1
#
_cell.length_a   1.000
_cell.length_b   1.000
_cell.length_c   1.000
_cell.angle_alpha   90.00
_cell.angle_beta   90.00
_cell.angle_gamma   90.00
#
_symmetry.space_group_name_H-M   'P 1'
#
loop_
_entity.id
_entity.type
_entity.pdbx_description
1 polymer ?
#
loop_
_entity_poly.entity_id
_entity_poly.type
_entity_poly.pdbx_seq_one_letter_code
_entity_poly.pdbx_strand_id
1 'polypeptide(L)'
;MTPCPVRPRLQIPRPQRRGFLTAAAGLLGVSALGGCDRFAASPTGQRALKAGENANLFVQRLLLTPASLAKEFPDSEISPWFKPNGTIEPPDRAYKALAAKGFEGFKLRVDGLVERPQDLSLSDLRALPARTQTTRHDCVEGWSAIGKWTGVPLSEVLQRAGLKPNARYIVFHCADTMEYAAGSDDEAAETEKTAAPGMESRPEGAENQASDSQPAAAEAPTDEGEEVQGTPVRYYESIDLTDAYHPQTILAYDLNGQALPVSNGAPLRLRVERQLGYKQAKYVMRIEVTEGLKGIGDGNGGYWEDRGYEWYAGI
;
A
#
# COMPACT_ATOMS: atom_id res chain seq x y z
N MET A 1 42.71 85.87 -20.78
CA MET A 1 43.63 84.93 -21.45
C MET A 1 43.00 83.55 -21.43
N THR A 2 42.65 83.08 -22.63
CA THR A 2 42.31 81.73 -23.13
C THR A 2 41.77 80.65 -22.18
N PRO A 3 40.57 80.07 -22.45
CA PRO A 3 40.21 78.76 -21.94
C PRO A 3 40.43 77.64 -22.97
N CYS A 4 40.97 76.54 -22.45
CA CYS A 4 41.33 75.26 -23.08
C CYS A 4 40.07 74.40 -23.36
N PRO A 5 40.01 73.58 -24.44
CA PRO A 5 38.83 72.77 -24.74
C PRO A 5 38.79 71.49 -23.89
N VAL A 6 37.62 71.23 -23.29
CA VAL A 6 37.34 70.06 -22.45
C VAL A 6 36.96 68.86 -23.33
N ARG A 7 37.63 67.71 -23.14
CA ARG A 7 37.29 66.42 -23.77
C ARG A 7 35.99 65.84 -23.20
N PRO A 8 35.15 65.16 -24.01
CA PRO A 8 33.92 64.52 -23.52
C PRO A 8 34.23 63.33 -22.62
N ARG A 9 33.57 63.26 -21.46
CA ARG A 9 33.61 62.11 -20.54
C ARG A 9 32.80 60.95 -21.11
N LEU A 10 33.43 59.78 -21.24
CA LEU A 10 32.75 58.49 -21.46
C LEU A 10 31.80 58.19 -20.28
N GLN A 11 30.51 58.00 -20.58
CA GLN A 11 29.53 57.48 -19.62
C GLN A 11 29.64 55.96 -19.55
N ILE A 12 30.06 55.43 -18.41
CA ILE A 12 29.98 54.00 -18.10
C ILE A 12 28.53 53.71 -17.68
N PRO A 13 27.82 52.76 -18.33
CA PRO A 13 26.46 52.39 -17.92
C PRO A 13 26.45 51.85 -16.49
N ARG A 14 25.59 52.41 -15.64
CA ARG A 14 25.41 51.92 -14.26
C ARG A 14 24.72 50.55 -14.29
N PRO A 15 25.24 49.54 -13.57
CA PRO A 15 24.57 48.24 -13.50
C PRO A 15 23.20 48.41 -12.83
N GLN A 16 22.14 48.07 -13.56
CA GLN A 16 20.78 48.13 -13.05
C GLN A 16 20.53 46.95 -12.09
N ARG A 17 20.06 47.24 -10.86
CA ARG A 17 19.73 46.25 -9.81
C ARG A 17 18.83 45.10 -10.30
N ARG A 18 18.04 45.32 -11.35
CA ARG A 18 17.17 44.30 -11.96
C ARG A 18 17.92 43.17 -12.66
N GLY A 19 19.09 43.44 -13.25
CA GLY A 19 19.91 42.40 -13.91
C GLY A 19 20.58 41.43 -12.94
N PHE A 20 20.80 41.87 -11.69
CA PHE A 20 21.41 41.02 -10.66
C PHE A 20 20.41 40.02 -10.07
N LEU A 21 19.12 40.40 -9.97
CA LEU A 21 18.07 39.52 -9.47
C LEU A 21 17.68 38.43 -10.49
N THR A 22 17.68 38.75 -11.79
CA THR A 22 17.45 37.74 -12.85
C THR A 22 18.61 36.76 -13.00
N ALA A 23 19.86 37.22 -12.85
CA ALA A 23 21.03 36.34 -12.88
C ALA A 23 21.12 35.42 -11.65
N ALA A 24 20.75 35.91 -10.45
CA ALA A 24 20.73 35.09 -9.23
C ALA A 24 19.64 34.01 -9.26
N ALA A 25 18.46 34.30 -9.83
CA ALA A 25 17.40 33.31 -9.98
C ALA A 25 17.77 32.19 -10.97
N GLY A 26 18.50 32.51 -12.05
CA GLY A 26 18.94 31.52 -13.04
C GLY A 26 19.99 30.53 -12.53
N LEU A 27 20.89 30.96 -11.63
CA LEU A 27 21.95 30.11 -11.06
C LEU A 27 21.43 29.16 -9.97
N LEU A 28 20.38 29.54 -9.23
CA LEU A 28 19.71 28.66 -8.27
C LEU A 28 18.91 27.55 -8.96
N GLY A 29 18.36 27.80 -10.16
CA GLY A 29 17.53 26.83 -10.88
C GLY A 29 18.28 25.60 -11.42
N VAL A 30 19.56 25.73 -11.76
CA VAL A 30 20.31 24.65 -12.43
C VAL A 30 21.10 23.77 -11.44
N SER A 31 21.47 24.30 -10.28
CA SER A 31 22.17 23.53 -9.23
C SER A 31 21.22 22.80 -8.25
N ALA A 32 19.92 23.09 -8.31
CA ALA A 32 18.91 22.44 -7.47
C ALA A 32 18.49 21.05 -7.98
N LEU A 33 18.58 20.76 -9.28
CA LEU A 33 17.97 19.55 -9.86
C LEU A 33 18.65 18.23 -9.41
N GLY A 34 19.96 18.23 -9.16
CA GLY A 34 20.66 17.04 -8.61
C GLY A 34 20.79 17.02 -7.08
N GLY A 35 20.45 18.14 -6.43
CA GLY A 35 20.55 18.29 -4.97
C GLY A 35 19.28 17.91 -4.23
N CYS A 36 18.11 17.99 -4.89
CA CYS A 36 16.82 17.64 -4.30
C CYS A 36 16.74 16.16 -3.90
N ASP A 37 17.19 15.24 -4.74
CA ASP A 37 17.16 13.79 -4.41
C ASP A 37 18.11 13.47 -3.26
N ARG A 38 19.32 14.05 -3.28
CA ARG A 38 20.31 13.85 -2.21
C ARG A 38 19.87 14.50 -0.89
N PHE A 39 19.14 15.61 -0.97
CA PHE A 39 18.53 16.25 0.18
C PHE A 39 17.38 15.41 0.74
N ALA A 40 16.43 14.98 -0.11
CA ALA A 40 15.29 14.15 0.27
C ALA A 40 15.73 12.83 0.92
N ALA A 41 16.83 12.23 0.44
CA ALA A 41 17.42 11.03 1.02
C ALA A 41 18.21 11.27 2.33
N SER A 42 18.54 12.53 2.67
CA SER A 42 19.28 12.84 3.90
C SER A 42 18.38 12.82 5.14
N PRO A 43 18.90 12.52 6.36
CA PRO A 43 18.09 12.57 7.58
C PRO A 43 17.43 13.93 7.83
N THR A 44 18.10 15.01 7.45
CA THR A 44 17.57 16.38 7.57
C THR A 44 16.44 16.62 6.56
N GLY A 45 16.58 16.16 5.32
CA GLY A 45 15.53 16.29 4.32
C GLY A 45 14.33 15.41 4.61
N GLN A 46 14.51 14.17 5.07
CA GLN A 46 13.41 13.32 5.53
C GLN A 46 12.64 13.97 6.69
N ARG A 47 13.33 14.60 7.66
CA ARG A 47 12.67 15.35 8.73
C ARG A 47 11.89 16.56 8.20
N ALA A 48 12.45 17.28 7.22
CA ALA A 48 11.79 18.43 6.61
C ALA A 48 10.54 18.02 5.81
N LEU A 49 10.63 16.93 5.03
CA LEU A 49 9.49 16.35 4.31
C LEU A 49 8.41 15.90 5.29
N LYS A 50 8.77 15.14 6.33
CA LYS A 50 7.83 14.75 7.39
C LYS A 50 7.19 15.93 8.11
N ALA A 51 7.91 17.02 8.31
CA ALA A 51 7.35 18.24 8.88
C ALA A 51 6.34 18.91 7.90
N GLY A 52 6.65 18.91 6.61
CA GLY A 52 5.74 19.35 5.55
C GLY A 52 4.46 18.50 5.47
N GLU A 53 4.60 17.17 5.55
CA GLU A 53 3.49 16.22 5.60
C GLU A 53 2.61 16.45 6.83
N ASN A 54 3.22 16.62 8.02
CA ASN A 54 2.47 16.94 9.24
C ASN A 54 1.73 18.27 9.13
N ALA A 55 2.33 19.27 8.48
CA ALA A 55 1.67 20.55 8.23
C ALA A 55 0.52 20.39 7.22
N ASN A 56 0.70 19.60 6.16
CA ASN A 56 -0.35 19.26 5.20
C ASN A 56 -1.52 18.54 5.88
N LEU A 57 -1.24 17.52 6.68
CA LEU A 57 -2.23 16.80 7.50
C LEU A 57 -2.99 17.75 8.43
N PHE A 58 -2.26 18.64 9.13
CA PHE A 58 -2.87 19.63 10.01
C PHE A 58 -3.81 20.57 9.25
N VAL A 59 -3.36 21.12 8.13
CA VAL A 59 -4.16 22.01 7.28
C VAL A 59 -5.38 21.27 6.71
N GLN A 60 -5.19 20.04 6.21
CA GLN A 60 -6.31 19.23 5.74
C GLN A 60 -7.32 18.97 6.86
N ARG A 61 -6.90 18.68 8.09
CA ARG A 61 -7.82 18.51 9.24
C ARG A 61 -8.51 19.80 9.68
N LEU A 62 -7.85 20.94 9.51
CA LEU A 62 -8.43 22.24 9.84
C LEU A 62 -9.48 22.65 8.80
N LEU A 63 -9.23 22.39 7.52
CA LEU A 63 -10.10 22.77 6.41
C LEU A 63 -11.22 21.76 6.16
N LEU A 64 -10.91 20.47 6.26
CA LEU A 64 -11.84 19.37 6.12
C LEU A 64 -12.28 18.93 7.51
N THR A 65 -13.52 19.25 7.90
CA THR A 65 -14.08 18.69 9.14
C THR A 65 -14.00 17.16 9.09
N PRO A 66 -13.89 16.44 10.22
CA PRO A 66 -13.95 14.97 10.23
C PRO A 66 -15.22 14.38 9.61
N ALA A 67 -16.23 15.21 9.34
CA ALA A 67 -17.48 14.83 8.67
C ALA A 67 -17.52 15.16 7.17
N SER A 68 -16.47 15.77 6.59
CA SER A 68 -16.47 16.13 5.17
C SER A 68 -16.35 14.88 4.31
N LEU A 69 -17.43 14.55 3.61
CA LEU A 69 -17.48 13.39 2.74
C LEU A 69 -16.59 13.60 1.51
N ALA A 70 -15.89 12.55 1.11
CA ALA A 70 -15.34 12.42 -0.23
C ALA A 70 -16.47 12.51 -1.27
N LYS A 71 -16.13 13.07 -2.44
CA LYS A 71 -17.10 13.25 -3.52
C LYS A 71 -17.68 11.90 -3.95
N GLU A 72 -18.99 11.80 -3.90
CA GLU A 72 -19.73 10.70 -4.53
C GLU A 72 -20.16 11.11 -5.95
N PHE A 73 -20.19 10.11 -6.83
CA PHE A 73 -20.48 10.27 -8.25
C PHE A 73 -21.80 9.59 -8.59
N PRO A 74 -22.55 10.07 -9.60
CA PRO A 74 -23.71 9.35 -10.10
C PRO A 74 -23.29 8.01 -10.73
N ASP A 75 -24.18 7.02 -10.69
CA ASP A 75 -23.92 5.68 -11.24
C ASP A 75 -23.57 5.71 -12.75
N SER A 76 -24.00 6.76 -13.48
CA SER A 76 -23.63 6.98 -14.89
C SER A 76 -22.14 7.26 -15.12
N GLU A 77 -21.40 7.64 -14.08
CA GLU A 77 -19.95 7.88 -14.13
C GLU A 77 -19.14 6.66 -13.66
N ILE A 78 -19.79 5.54 -13.29
CA ILE A 78 -19.08 4.30 -12.95
C ILE A 78 -18.20 3.88 -14.14
N SER A 79 -16.93 3.59 -13.85
CA SER A 79 -15.98 3.18 -14.86
C SER A 79 -16.38 1.84 -15.48
N PRO A 80 -16.32 1.67 -16.82
CA PRO A 80 -16.68 0.41 -17.47
C PRO A 80 -15.90 -0.79 -16.94
N TRP A 81 -14.67 -0.54 -16.49
CA TRP A 81 -13.82 -1.51 -15.84
C TRP A 81 -13.15 -0.85 -14.64
N PHE A 82 -13.31 -1.46 -13.46
CA PHE A 82 -12.58 -1.04 -12.27
C PHE A 82 -11.21 -1.74 -12.24
N LYS A 83 -10.19 -1.04 -12.73
CA LYS A 83 -8.81 -1.56 -12.82
C LYS A 83 -8.32 -2.03 -11.43
N PRO A 84 -7.85 -3.28 -11.28
CA PRO A 84 -7.26 -3.74 -10.03
C PRO A 84 -5.84 -3.15 -9.86
N ASN A 85 -5.49 -2.80 -8.62
CA ASN A 85 -4.18 -2.26 -8.23
C ASN A 85 -3.34 -3.32 -7.50
N GLY A 86 -2.02 -3.39 -7.71
CA GLY A 86 -1.14 -4.36 -7.02
C GLY A 86 -1.53 -5.83 -7.25
N THR A 87 -1.36 -6.69 -6.23
CA THR A 87 -1.61 -8.14 -6.29
C THR A 87 -3.03 -8.48 -6.73
N ILE A 88 -3.24 -9.10 -7.88
CA ILE A 88 -4.60 -9.46 -8.37
C ILE A 88 -5.04 -10.88 -8.01
N GLU A 89 -4.11 -11.69 -7.52
CA GLU A 89 -4.37 -13.05 -7.05
C GLU A 89 -3.35 -13.38 -5.95
N PRO A 90 -3.76 -13.42 -4.67
CA PRO A 90 -2.84 -13.75 -3.59
C PRO A 90 -2.25 -15.16 -3.78
N PRO A 91 -0.93 -15.33 -3.68
CA PRO A 91 -0.29 -16.64 -3.85
C PRO A 91 -0.55 -17.58 -2.66
N ASP A 92 -0.99 -17.04 -1.52
CA ASP A 92 -1.20 -17.75 -0.26
C ASP A 92 -2.16 -18.95 -0.39
N ARG A 93 -1.69 -20.13 0.03
CA ARG A 93 -2.44 -21.39 -0.08
C ARG A 93 -3.75 -21.37 0.71
N ALA A 94 -3.74 -20.81 1.93
CA ALA A 94 -4.93 -20.76 2.77
C ALA A 94 -5.99 -19.82 2.16
N TYR A 95 -5.58 -18.67 1.64
CA TYR A 95 -6.45 -17.76 0.91
C TYR A 95 -7.03 -18.40 -0.35
N LYS A 96 -6.21 -19.07 -1.17
CA LYS A 96 -6.68 -19.80 -2.36
C LYS A 96 -7.72 -20.86 -2.00
N ALA A 97 -7.51 -21.59 -0.91
CA ALA A 97 -8.48 -22.58 -0.42
C ALA A 97 -9.82 -21.93 0.02
N LEU A 98 -9.79 -20.73 0.61
CA LEU A 98 -10.99 -19.96 0.91
C LEU A 98 -11.69 -19.49 -0.36
N ALA A 99 -10.95 -18.92 -1.31
CA ALA A 99 -11.48 -18.42 -2.59
C ALA A 99 -12.15 -19.52 -3.42
N ALA A 100 -11.55 -20.73 -3.47
CA ALA A 100 -12.11 -21.89 -4.16
C ALA A 100 -13.47 -22.35 -3.60
N LYS A 101 -13.78 -21.99 -2.35
CA LYS A 101 -15.05 -22.30 -1.66
C LYS A 101 -15.95 -21.07 -1.52
N GLY A 102 -15.77 -20.05 -2.35
CA GLY A 102 -16.58 -18.82 -2.29
C GLY A 102 -16.50 -18.09 -0.95
N PHE A 103 -15.39 -18.24 -0.22
CA PHE A 103 -15.15 -17.65 1.10
C PHE A 103 -16.12 -18.09 2.21
N GLU A 104 -16.78 -19.24 2.10
CA GLU A 104 -17.67 -19.76 3.16
C GLU A 104 -16.98 -19.89 4.54
N GLY A 105 -15.69 -20.22 4.55
CA GLY A 105 -14.88 -20.34 5.77
C GLY A 105 -14.20 -19.04 6.22
N PHE A 106 -14.43 -17.91 5.54
CA PHE A 106 -13.75 -16.66 5.86
C PHE A 106 -14.12 -16.15 7.26
N LYS A 107 -13.11 -15.65 7.97
CA LYS A 107 -13.25 -14.97 9.25
C LYS A 107 -12.36 -13.73 9.28
N LEU A 108 -12.96 -12.58 9.57
CA LEU A 108 -12.27 -11.35 9.93
C LEU A 108 -12.00 -11.36 11.43
N ARG A 109 -10.75 -11.53 11.82
CA ARG A 109 -10.29 -11.39 13.21
C ARG A 109 -10.25 -9.91 13.57
N VAL A 110 -10.83 -9.53 14.70
CA VAL A 110 -10.70 -8.19 15.31
C VAL A 110 -10.13 -8.35 16.71
N ASP A 111 -8.99 -7.73 16.97
CA ASP A 111 -8.26 -7.85 18.24
C ASP A 111 -7.37 -6.63 18.58
N GLY A 112 -6.41 -6.83 19.49
CA GLY A 112 -5.56 -5.78 20.03
C GLY A 112 -6.23 -5.06 21.20
N LEU A 113 -6.23 -3.72 21.15
CA LEU A 113 -6.80 -2.84 22.16
C LEU A 113 -8.33 -2.72 22.05
N VAL A 114 -9.01 -3.85 22.17
CA VAL A 114 -10.47 -3.96 22.20
C VAL A 114 -10.95 -4.71 23.44
N GLU A 115 -12.16 -4.40 23.91
CA GLU A 115 -12.80 -5.05 25.05
C GLU A 115 -13.36 -6.42 24.69
N ARG A 116 -13.86 -6.57 23.47
CA ARG A 116 -14.48 -7.80 22.95
C ARG A 116 -13.85 -8.19 21.62
N PRO A 117 -12.73 -8.94 21.63
CA PRO A 117 -12.17 -9.51 20.41
C PRO A 117 -13.19 -10.40 19.68
N GLN A 118 -13.26 -10.34 18.34
CA GLN A 118 -14.27 -11.08 17.54
C GLN A 118 -13.66 -11.78 16.33
N ASP A 119 -14.32 -12.84 15.83
CA ASP A 119 -14.08 -13.46 14.53
C ASP A 119 -15.37 -13.42 13.70
N LEU A 120 -15.51 -12.42 12.84
CA LEU A 120 -16.72 -12.17 12.06
C LEU A 120 -16.66 -12.93 10.73
N SER A 121 -17.67 -13.76 10.42
CA SER A 121 -17.78 -14.31 9.07
C SER A 121 -18.19 -13.25 8.05
N LEU A 122 -18.10 -13.59 6.77
CA LEU A 122 -18.64 -12.73 5.71
C LEU A 122 -20.16 -12.52 5.87
N SER A 123 -20.90 -13.53 6.35
CA SER A 123 -22.33 -13.40 6.64
C SER A 123 -22.60 -12.46 7.81
N ASP A 124 -21.77 -12.51 8.86
CA ASP A 124 -21.87 -11.61 10.01
C ASP A 124 -21.68 -10.16 9.57
N LEU A 125 -20.66 -9.90 8.74
CA LEU A 125 -20.38 -8.56 8.18
C LEU A 125 -21.53 -8.04 7.30
N ARG A 126 -22.13 -8.91 6.48
CA ARG A 126 -23.29 -8.57 5.64
C ARG A 126 -24.57 -8.32 6.44
N ALA A 127 -24.69 -8.87 7.64
CA ALA A 127 -25.82 -8.64 8.54
C ALA A 127 -25.72 -7.31 9.32
N LEU A 128 -24.55 -6.66 9.30
CA LEU A 128 -24.37 -5.33 9.92
C LEU A 128 -24.96 -4.23 9.02
N PRO A 129 -25.25 -3.03 9.57
CA PRO A 129 -25.65 -1.89 8.75
C PRO A 129 -24.66 -1.65 7.62
N ALA A 130 -25.15 -1.68 6.38
CA ALA A 130 -24.34 -1.48 5.20
C ALA A 130 -24.44 -0.03 4.69
N ARG A 131 -23.35 0.45 4.11
CA ARG A 131 -23.29 1.67 3.32
C ARG A 131 -22.95 1.31 1.88
N THR A 132 -23.65 1.94 0.95
CA THR A 132 -23.29 1.96 -0.46
C THR A 132 -22.80 3.36 -0.83
N GLN A 133 -21.69 3.45 -1.55
CA GLN A 133 -21.12 4.71 -2.03
C GLN A 133 -20.48 4.54 -3.41
N THR A 134 -20.73 5.50 -4.31
CA THR A 134 -20.11 5.53 -5.64
C THR A 134 -18.96 6.53 -5.60
N THR A 135 -17.73 6.03 -5.49
CA THR A 135 -16.54 6.84 -5.18
C THR A 135 -15.41 6.56 -6.16
N ARG A 136 -14.52 7.54 -6.30
CA ARG A 136 -13.33 7.42 -7.14
C ARG A 136 -12.18 6.87 -6.34
N HIS A 137 -11.46 5.92 -6.91
CA HIS A 137 -10.20 5.42 -6.43
C HIS A 137 -9.08 6.09 -7.20
N ASP A 138 -8.23 6.84 -6.51
CA ASP A 138 -7.10 7.56 -7.09
C ASP A 138 -5.81 6.81 -6.77
N CYS A 139 -5.17 6.22 -7.79
CA CYS A 139 -3.96 5.43 -7.63
C CYS A 139 -2.70 6.29 -7.77
N VAL A 140 -1.67 5.99 -6.97
CA VAL A 140 -0.36 6.65 -7.05
C VAL A 140 0.32 6.46 -8.42
N GLU A 141 -0.05 5.43 -9.17
CA GLU A 141 0.42 5.16 -10.54
C GLU A 141 -0.18 6.09 -11.61
N GLY A 142 -0.93 7.13 -11.21
CA GLY A 142 -1.43 8.17 -12.12
C GLY A 142 -2.72 7.83 -12.86
N TRP A 143 -3.50 6.86 -12.37
CA TRP A 143 -4.81 6.51 -12.92
C TRP A 143 -5.89 6.54 -11.84
N SER A 144 -7.15 6.69 -12.27
CA SER A 144 -8.30 6.63 -11.37
C SER A 144 -9.45 5.82 -11.97
N ALA A 145 -10.28 5.25 -11.10
CA ALA A 145 -11.46 4.50 -11.48
C ALA A 145 -12.61 4.76 -10.51
N ILE A 146 -13.83 4.91 -11.02
CA ILE A 146 -15.04 5.12 -10.22
C ILE A 146 -15.74 3.76 -10.07
N GLY A 147 -16.04 3.39 -8.83
CA GLY A 147 -16.75 2.17 -8.49
C GLY A 147 -17.84 2.41 -7.46
N LYS A 148 -18.90 1.61 -7.52
CA LYS A 148 -19.97 1.59 -6.53
C LYS A 148 -19.70 0.49 -5.50
N TRP A 149 -19.26 0.89 -4.32
CA TRP A 149 -18.85 0.00 -3.25
C TRP A 149 -19.98 -0.20 -2.27
N THR A 150 -20.19 -1.44 -1.82
CA THR A 150 -21.08 -1.73 -0.68
C THR A 150 -20.33 -2.53 0.37
N GLY A 151 -20.49 -2.11 1.62
CA GLY A 151 -19.77 -2.67 2.75
C GLY A 151 -20.33 -2.20 4.08
N VAL A 152 -19.78 -2.75 5.16
CA VAL A 152 -20.07 -2.28 6.52
C VAL A 152 -19.15 -1.09 6.84
N PRO A 153 -19.65 0.03 7.39
CA PRO A 153 -18.79 1.08 7.94
C PRO A 153 -17.83 0.51 8.98
N LEU A 154 -16.55 0.86 8.91
CA LEU A 154 -15.56 0.33 9.85
C LEU A 154 -15.92 0.66 11.30
N SER A 155 -16.49 1.85 11.53
CA SER A 155 -16.99 2.28 12.84
C SER A 155 -18.01 1.30 13.45
N GLU A 156 -18.83 0.61 12.66
CA GLU A 156 -19.80 -0.39 13.13
C GLU A 156 -19.11 -1.63 13.72
N VAL A 157 -17.98 -2.03 13.13
CA VAL A 157 -17.16 -3.15 13.61
C VAL A 157 -16.42 -2.73 14.89
N LEU A 158 -15.81 -1.54 14.88
CA LEU A 158 -15.05 -1.03 16.03
C LEU A 158 -15.92 -0.76 17.25
N GLN A 159 -17.15 -0.24 17.06
CA GLN A 159 -18.11 -0.04 18.16
C GLN A 159 -18.53 -1.36 18.81
N ARG A 160 -18.75 -2.42 18.02
CA ARG A 160 -19.05 -3.76 18.54
C ARG A 160 -17.89 -4.33 19.35
N ALA A 161 -16.66 -4.21 18.83
CA ALA A 161 -15.46 -4.65 19.54
C ALA A 161 -15.20 -3.86 20.82
N GLY A 162 -15.55 -2.56 20.83
CA GLY A 162 -15.36 -1.65 21.96
C GLY A 162 -13.87 -1.31 22.15
N LEU A 163 -13.45 -0.12 21.73
CA LEU A 163 -12.04 0.26 21.81
C LEU A 163 -11.62 0.59 23.24
N LYS A 164 -10.41 0.17 23.65
CA LYS A 164 -9.81 0.57 24.92
C LYS A 164 -9.37 2.04 24.89
N PRO A 165 -9.25 2.74 26.03
CA PRO A 165 -8.96 4.18 26.07
C PRO A 165 -7.66 4.63 25.40
N ASN A 166 -6.65 3.74 25.32
CA ASN A 166 -5.37 4.00 24.69
C ASN A 166 -5.31 3.61 23.20
N ALA A 167 -6.40 3.14 22.59
CA ALA A 167 -6.45 2.89 21.16
C ALA A 167 -6.19 4.18 20.36
N ARG A 168 -5.37 4.10 19.32
CA ARG A 168 -4.98 5.24 18.47
C ARG A 168 -4.98 4.92 16.98
N TYR A 169 -4.64 3.69 16.62
CA TYR A 169 -4.49 3.25 15.23
C TYR A 169 -5.20 1.92 14.99
N ILE A 170 -5.62 1.74 13.75
CA ILE A 170 -6.19 0.50 13.23
C ILE A 170 -5.23 -0.04 12.19
N VAL A 171 -4.79 -1.29 12.37
CA VAL A 171 -3.91 -2.00 11.45
C VAL A 171 -4.66 -3.13 10.77
N PHE A 172 -4.52 -3.20 9.46
CA PHE A 172 -5.13 -4.21 8.60
C PHE A 172 -4.05 -5.17 8.14
N HIS A 173 -4.21 -6.45 8.46
CA HIS A 173 -3.34 -7.53 7.99
C HIS A 173 -4.02 -8.27 6.85
N CYS A 174 -3.28 -8.47 5.75
CA CYS A 174 -3.85 -8.93 4.49
C CYS A 174 -3.30 -10.29 4.08
N ALA A 175 -4.02 -10.97 3.18
CA ALA A 175 -3.59 -12.29 2.70
C ALA A 175 -2.50 -12.21 1.62
N ASP A 176 -2.35 -11.09 0.93
CA ASP A 176 -1.36 -10.95 -0.14
C ASP A 176 0.06 -10.90 0.41
N THR A 177 0.89 -11.76 -0.17
CA THR A 177 2.33 -11.79 0.03
C THR A 177 2.97 -10.88 -1.01
N MET A 178 3.74 -9.90 -0.55
CA MET A 178 4.37 -8.91 -1.42
C MET A 178 5.77 -9.33 -1.85
N GLU A 179 6.49 -10.01 -0.96
CA GLU A 179 7.86 -10.50 -1.18
C GLU A 179 8.12 -11.68 -0.24
N TYR A 180 9.21 -12.39 -0.48
CA TYR A 180 9.73 -13.44 0.40
C TYR A 180 11.07 -12.98 0.95
N ALA A 181 11.16 -12.82 2.27
CA ALA A 181 12.42 -12.50 2.93
C ALA A 181 13.33 -13.75 2.91
N ALA A 182 14.61 -13.57 2.54
CA ALA A 182 15.59 -14.64 2.60
C ALA A 182 15.65 -15.20 4.03
N GLY A 183 15.68 -16.53 4.17
CA GLY A 183 15.93 -17.17 5.45
C GLY A 183 17.30 -16.72 5.97
N SER A 184 17.40 -16.32 7.24
CA SER A 184 18.69 -16.13 7.88
C SER A 184 19.36 -17.49 8.00
N ASP A 185 20.47 -17.70 7.29
CA ASP A 185 21.27 -18.93 7.33
C ASP A 185 22.00 -19.16 8.69
N ASP A 186 21.60 -18.49 9.77
CA ASP A 186 22.37 -18.41 11.03
C ASP A 186 21.87 -19.36 12.16
N GLU A 187 20.88 -20.22 11.94
CA GLU A 187 20.38 -21.17 12.96
C GLU A 187 20.36 -22.65 12.54
N ALA A 188 21.39 -23.12 11.83
CA ALA A 188 21.54 -24.56 11.57
C ALA A 188 23.01 -25.01 11.50
N ALA A 189 23.77 -24.82 12.59
CA ALA A 189 25.06 -25.47 12.73
C ALA A 189 25.35 -25.83 14.19
N GLU A 190 24.54 -26.71 14.79
CA GLU A 190 25.01 -27.57 15.89
C GLU A 190 24.02 -28.72 16.12
N THR A 191 24.21 -29.83 15.39
CA THR A 191 24.07 -31.20 15.92
C THR A 191 24.57 -32.23 14.88
N GLU A 192 25.68 -32.88 15.24
CA GLU A 192 26.16 -34.23 14.88
C GLU A 192 25.24 -35.10 13.98
N LYS A 193 25.72 -35.89 13.00
CA LYS A 193 26.60 -37.06 13.21
C LYS A 193 26.88 -37.81 11.89
N THR A 194 28.18 -38.07 11.67
CA THR A 194 28.81 -39.35 11.25
C THR A 194 28.47 -40.10 9.94
N ALA A 195 29.58 -40.41 9.25
CA ALA A 195 29.95 -41.63 8.51
C ALA A 195 29.70 -41.72 6.99
N ALA A 196 30.81 -41.73 6.25
CA ALA A 196 30.99 -42.13 4.83
C ALA A 196 31.23 -43.67 4.71
N PRO A 197 31.62 -44.30 3.56
CA PRO A 197 31.95 -43.79 2.21
C PRO A 197 31.58 -44.70 0.98
N GLY A 198 31.94 -44.25 -0.23
CA GLY A 198 32.10 -45.05 -1.48
C GLY A 198 30.92 -44.94 -2.47
N MET A 199 31.04 -44.86 -3.81
CA MET A 199 32.10 -45.29 -4.73
C MET A 199 31.78 -44.75 -6.17
N GLU A 200 32.80 -44.21 -6.83
CA GLU A 200 33.16 -44.23 -8.29
C GLU A 200 32.25 -43.69 -9.44
N SER A 201 32.84 -42.68 -10.12
CA SER A 201 33.05 -42.43 -11.57
C SER A 201 31.97 -42.67 -12.67
N ARG A 202 31.61 -41.54 -13.32
CA ARG A 202 31.39 -41.19 -14.77
C ARG A 202 31.60 -42.31 -15.83
N PRO A 203 30.96 -42.27 -17.03
CA PRO A 203 30.81 -41.04 -17.84
C PRO A 203 29.53 -40.87 -18.71
N GLU A 204 29.49 -39.68 -19.32
CA GLU A 204 28.61 -39.24 -20.41
C GLU A 204 28.63 -40.16 -21.64
N GLY A 205 27.51 -40.20 -22.37
CA GLY A 205 27.52 -40.67 -23.75
C GLY A 205 26.14 -40.80 -24.38
N ALA A 206 25.93 -40.00 -25.44
CA ALA A 206 25.09 -40.25 -26.60
C ALA A 206 23.56 -40.12 -26.46
N GLU A 207 23.08 -38.95 -26.92
CA GLU A 207 22.09 -38.77 -27.99
C GLU A 207 21.29 -40.02 -28.43
N ASN A 208 19.96 -39.88 -28.48
CA ASN A 208 19.24 -40.00 -29.75
C ASN A 208 17.83 -39.42 -29.69
N GLN A 209 17.56 -38.63 -30.72
CA GLN A 209 16.25 -38.18 -31.15
C GLN A 209 15.45 -39.37 -31.71
N ALA A 210 14.14 -39.39 -31.47
CA ALA A 210 13.10 -39.42 -32.52
C ALA A 210 11.78 -40.00 -31.98
N SER A 211 10.72 -39.21 -32.18
CA SER A 211 9.36 -39.59 -32.59
C SER A 211 8.94 -41.04 -32.38
N ASP A 212 7.91 -41.26 -31.54
CA ASP A 212 6.64 -41.73 -32.09
C ASP A 212 5.47 -41.56 -31.11
N SER A 213 4.30 -41.40 -31.72
CA SER A 213 3.04 -41.01 -31.10
C SER A 213 2.23 -42.22 -30.69
N GLN A 214 1.65 -42.27 -29.49
CA GLN A 214 0.33 -42.88 -29.24
C GLN A 214 -0.25 -42.51 -27.86
N PRO A 215 -1.59 -42.53 -27.70
CA PRO A 215 -2.32 -41.73 -26.70
C PRO A 215 -2.77 -42.53 -25.46
N ALA A 216 -3.33 -41.79 -24.49
CA ALA A 216 -3.82 -42.18 -23.15
C ALA A 216 -2.71 -42.19 -22.08
N ALA A 217 -2.87 -41.63 -20.88
CA ALA A 217 -4.06 -41.30 -20.11
C ALA A 217 -3.93 -39.91 -19.47
N ALA A 218 -5.05 -39.35 -19.02
CA ALA A 218 -5.08 -38.13 -18.23
C ALA A 218 -4.31 -38.33 -16.92
N GLU A 219 -3.07 -37.86 -16.86
CA GLU A 219 -2.38 -37.63 -15.60
C GLU A 219 -2.86 -36.29 -15.03
N ALA A 220 -3.37 -36.34 -13.80
CA ALA A 220 -3.67 -35.15 -13.03
C ALA A 220 -2.41 -34.28 -12.95
N PRO A 221 -2.50 -32.95 -13.10
CA PRO A 221 -1.33 -32.10 -12.91
C PRO A 221 -0.92 -32.23 -11.44
N THR A 222 0.23 -32.85 -11.22
CA THR A 222 0.97 -32.75 -9.96
C THR A 222 1.35 -31.27 -9.82
N ASP A 223 0.63 -30.58 -8.94
CA ASP A 223 0.97 -29.23 -8.48
C ASP A 223 2.26 -29.32 -7.65
N GLU A 224 3.38 -29.60 -8.31
CA GLU A 224 4.71 -29.30 -7.80
C GLU A 224 4.96 -27.81 -8.06
N GLY A 225 4.17 -26.97 -7.37
CA GLY A 225 4.47 -25.56 -7.27
C GLY A 225 5.81 -25.43 -6.54
N GLU A 226 6.80 -24.83 -7.20
CA GLU A 226 8.07 -24.44 -6.59
C GLU A 226 7.81 -23.83 -5.21
N GLU A 227 8.26 -24.49 -4.14
CA GLU A 227 8.24 -23.90 -2.81
C GLU A 227 9.20 -22.71 -2.83
N VAL A 228 8.64 -21.50 -2.95
CA VAL A 228 9.43 -20.27 -2.90
C VAL A 228 10.08 -20.20 -1.52
N GLN A 229 11.41 -20.38 -1.49
CA GLN A 229 12.19 -20.33 -0.26
C GLN A 229 12.19 -18.91 0.32
N GLY A 230 11.75 -18.78 1.58
CA GLY A 230 11.76 -17.52 2.32
C GLY A 230 10.53 -17.31 3.20
N THR A 231 10.62 -16.40 4.17
CA THR A 231 9.47 -16.03 5.01
C THR A 231 8.59 -15.04 4.24
N PRO A 232 7.28 -15.31 4.06
CA PRO A 232 6.41 -14.41 3.31
C PRO A 232 6.21 -13.09 4.06
N VAL A 233 6.56 -11.98 3.43
CA VAL A 233 6.25 -10.63 3.91
C VAL A 233 4.87 -10.26 3.37
N ARG A 234 3.90 -10.18 4.27
CA ARG A 234 2.52 -9.87 3.91
C ARG A 234 2.28 -8.37 3.84
N TYR A 235 1.36 -7.98 2.97
CA TYR A 235 0.86 -6.62 2.95
C TYR A 235 0.14 -6.32 4.28
N TYR A 236 0.43 -5.15 4.81
CA TYR A 236 -0.31 -4.59 5.93
C TYR A 236 -0.46 -3.09 5.73
N GLU A 237 -1.48 -2.52 6.36
CA GLU A 237 -1.80 -1.10 6.24
C GLU A 237 -2.31 -0.56 7.57
N SER A 238 -2.25 0.75 7.77
CA SER A 238 -2.89 1.39 8.93
C SER A 238 -3.50 2.75 8.67
N ILE A 239 -4.48 3.09 9.50
CA ILE A 239 -5.09 4.41 9.60
C ILE A 239 -5.28 4.79 11.07
N ASP A 240 -5.49 6.07 11.37
CA ASP A 240 -5.89 6.47 12.72
C ASP A 240 -7.41 6.42 12.95
N LEU A 241 -7.81 6.67 14.19
CA LEU A 241 -9.22 6.69 14.58
C LEU A 241 -10.05 7.75 13.87
N THR A 242 -9.47 8.86 13.39
CA THR A 242 -10.22 9.88 12.67
C THR A 242 -10.73 9.31 11.36
N ASP A 243 -9.84 8.71 10.57
CA ASP A 243 -10.20 8.09 9.31
C ASP A 243 -10.98 6.78 9.52
N ALA A 244 -10.70 6.02 10.58
CA ALA A 244 -11.43 4.79 10.88
C ALA A 244 -12.91 5.02 11.23
N TYR A 245 -13.23 6.14 11.87
CA TYR A 245 -14.61 6.53 12.20
C TYR A 245 -15.27 7.41 11.14
N HIS A 246 -14.57 7.71 10.05
CA HIS A 246 -15.14 8.48 8.97
C HIS A 246 -16.34 7.74 8.34
N PRO A 247 -17.49 8.39 8.05
CA PRO A 247 -18.70 7.72 7.58
C PRO A 247 -18.58 6.95 6.25
N GLN A 248 -17.59 7.30 5.42
CA GLN A 248 -17.28 6.62 4.15
C GLN A 248 -16.11 5.64 4.24
N THR A 249 -15.55 5.42 5.44
CA THR A 249 -14.57 4.36 5.64
C THR A 249 -15.31 3.05 5.85
N ILE A 250 -15.25 2.17 4.85
CA ILE A 250 -16.03 0.92 4.83
C ILE A 250 -15.13 -0.29 4.59
N LEU A 251 -15.55 -1.44 5.12
CA LEU A 251 -15.07 -2.75 4.72
C LEU A 251 -16.01 -3.28 3.63
N ALA A 252 -15.61 -3.05 2.38
CA ALA A 252 -16.38 -3.38 1.18
C ALA A 252 -16.31 -4.87 0.86
N TYR A 253 -17.47 -5.47 0.61
CA TYR A 253 -17.63 -6.86 0.17
C TYR A 253 -18.32 -6.98 -1.19
N ASP A 254 -18.85 -5.87 -1.73
CA ASP A 254 -19.43 -5.80 -3.08
C ASP A 254 -18.87 -4.60 -3.87
N LEU A 255 -18.75 -4.77 -5.18
CA LEU A 255 -18.34 -3.77 -6.16
C LEU A 255 -19.30 -3.79 -7.35
N ASN A 256 -19.84 -2.63 -7.72
CA ASN A 256 -20.78 -2.43 -8.83
C ASN A 256 -22.00 -3.37 -8.76
N GLY A 257 -22.51 -3.60 -7.55
CA GLY A 257 -23.68 -4.44 -7.29
C GLY A 257 -23.42 -5.95 -7.38
N GLN A 258 -22.17 -6.37 -7.50
CA GLN A 258 -21.76 -7.78 -7.51
C GLN A 258 -20.81 -8.06 -6.35
N ALA A 259 -20.69 -9.33 -5.98
CA ALA A 259 -19.67 -9.76 -5.03
C ALA A 259 -18.29 -9.27 -5.47
N LEU A 260 -17.50 -8.78 -4.53
CA LEU A 260 -16.17 -8.23 -4.80
C LEU A 260 -15.30 -9.28 -5.53
N PRO A 261 -14.74 -8.98 -6.72
CA PRO A 261 -13.83 -9.90 -7.40
C PRO A 261 -12.53 -10.09 -6.63
N VAL A 262 -11.90 -11.27 -6.76
CA VAL A 262 -10.58 -11.56 -6.15
C VAL A 262 -9.56 -10.50 -6.57
N SER A 263 -9.47 -10.16 -7.86
CA SER A 263 -8.56 -9.13 -8.36
C SER A 263 -8.70 -7.76 -7.68
N ASN A 264 -9.91 -7.44 -7.19
CA ASN A 264 -10.23 -6.21 -6.52
C ASN A 264 -10.20 -6.31 -4.99
N GLY A 265 -9.86 -7.47 -4.42
CA GLY A 265 -9.60 -7.64 -2.98
C GLY A 265 -10.62 -8.45 -2.21
N ALA A 266 -11.30 -9.41 -2.85
CA ALA A 266 -12.24 -10.31 -2.18
C ALA A 266 -11.63 -11.02 -0.95
N PRO A 267 -12.44 -11.49 0.00
CA PRO A 267 -13.87 -11.21 0.14
C PRO A 267 -14.13 -9.82 0.76
N LEU A 268 -13.08 -9.14 1.22
CA LEU A 268 -13.18 -7.92 2.00
C LEU A 268 -12.03 -6.97 1.70
N ARG A 269 -12.38 -5.74 1.30
CA ARG A 269 -11.45 -4.66 1.00
C ARG A 269 -11.75 -3.44 1.87
N LEU A 270 -10.71 -2.82 2.39
CA LEU A 270 -10.80 -1.50 2.99
C LEU A 270 -11.01 -0.42 1.92
N ARG A 271 -11.96 0.47 2.16
CA ARG A 271 -12.15 1.73 1.43
C ARG A 271 -11.96 2.88 2.40
N VAL A 272 -11.01 3.76 2.12
CA VAL A 272 -10.78 5.03 2.82
C VAL A 272 -10.76 6.11 1.74
N GLU A 273 -11.90 6.75 1.52
CA GLU A 273 -12.16 7.53 0.30
C GLU A 273 -11.44 8.88 0.24
N ARG A 274 -10.78 9.27 1.33
CA ARG A 274 -9.98 10.49 1.45
C ARG A 274 -8.48 10.24 1.27
N GLN A 275 -8.08 9.03 0.92
CA GLN A 275 -6.68 8.63 0.78
C GLN A 275 -6.41 7.91 -0.53
N LEU A 276 -5.15 7.93 -0.96
CA LEU A 276 -4.68 7.26 -2.17
C LEU A 276 -4.87 5.74 -2.12
N GLY A 277 -4.88 5.13 -3.30
CA GLY A 277 -5.29 3.75 -3.49
C GLY A 277 -4.46 2.67 -2.79
N TYR A 278 -3.21 2.97 -2.42
CA TYR A 278 -2.40 2.01 -1.66
C TYR A 278 -2.89 1.86 -0.21
N LYS A 279 -3.40 2.93 0.40
CA LYS A 279 -4.02 2.89 1.74
C LYS A 279 -5.30 2.04 1.81
N GLN A 280 -5.85 1.66 0.66
CA GLN A 280 -7.12 0.93 0.56
C GLN A 280 -6.87 -0.58 0.46
N ALA A 281 -6.43 -1.16 1.57
CA ALA A 281 -5.98 -2.55 1.72
C ALA A 281 -6.96 -3.59 1.14
N LYS A 282 -6.41 -4.57 0.41
CA LYS A 282 -7.16 -5.69 -0.19
C LYS A 282 -6.99 -6.95 0.66
N TYR A 283 -7.88 -7.93 0.49
CA TYR A 283 -7.73 -9.25 1.12
C TYR A 283 -7.61 -9.18 2.64
N VAL A 284 -8.41 -8.32 3.28
CA VAL A 284 -8.29 -8.01 4.72
C VAL A 284 -8.71 -9.24 5.53
N MET A 285 -7.78 -9.76 6.33
CA MET A 285 -7.98 -10.96 7.15
C MET A 285 -8.08 -10.67 8.65
N ARG A 286 -7.39 -9.62 9.11
CA ARG A 286 -7.37 -9.23 10.52
C ARG A 286 -7.29 -7.72 10.68
N ILE A 287 -8.01 -7.22 11.68
CA ILE A 287 -7.94 -5.85 12.18
C ILE A 287 -7.35 -5.89 13.59
N GLU A 288 -6.24 -5.21 13.77
CA GLU A 288 -5.55 -5.06 15.05
C GLU A 288 -5.63 -3.60 15.51
N VAL A 289 -6.20 -3.37 16.69
CA VAL A 289 -6.25 -2.04 17.30
C VAL A 289 -5.01 -1.84 18.15
N THR A 290 -4.27 -0.76 17.92
CA THR A 290 -3.01 -0.49 18.63
C THR A 290 -2.90 0.94 19.14
N GLU A 291 -1.99 1.14 20.10
CA GLU A 291 -1.59 2.43 20.66
C GLU A 291 -0.59 3.16 19.74
N GLY A 292 0.21 2.40 18.98
CA GLY A 292 1.26 2.95 18.15
C GLY A 292 1.76 1.95 17.11
N LEU A 293 2.47 2.48 16.11
CA LEU A 293 2.87 1.72 14.93
C LEU A 293 4.32 1.18 15.01
N LYS A 294 5.15 1.70 15.94
CA LYS A 294 6.59 1.37 16.06
C LYS A 294 6.94 -0.12 16.16
N GLY A 295 6.01 -0.96 16.61
CA GLY A 295 6.21 -2.40 16.76
C GLY A 295 5.59 -3.24 15.64
N ILE A 296 5.15 -2.62 14.55
CA ILE A 296 4.44 -3.27 13.45
C ILE A 296 5.21 -2.97 12.16
N GLY A 297 5.62 -4.03 11.45
CA GLY A 297 6.52 -3.91 10.31
C GLY A 297 7.82 -3.20 10.71
N ASP A 298 8.28 -2.26 9.88
CA ASP A 298 9.43 -1.40 10.20
C ASP A 298 9.04 -0.14 10.99
N GLY A 299 7.78 -0.06 11.43
CA GLY A 299 7.29 0.96 12.34
C GLY A 299 6.83 2.26 11.69
N ASN A 300 6.75 2.30 10.35
CA ASN A 300 6.36 3.51 9.60
C ASN A 300 4.88 3.55 9.23
N GLY A 301 4.14 2.45 9.49
CA GLY A 301 2.68 2.45 9.51
C GLY A 301 2.00 1.70 8.37
N GLY A 302 2.74 1.05 7.49
CA GLY A 302 2.20 0.25 6.40
C GLY A 302 3.32 -0.28 5.53
N TYR A 303 3.01 -1.24 4.68
CA TYR A 303 4.01 -1.90 3.83
C TYR A 303 4.72 -0.91 2.89
N TRP A 304 3.99 0.06 2.33
CA TRP A 304 4.56 1.06 1.42
C TRP A 304 5.25 2.19 2.19
N GLU A 305 4.76 2.54 3.37
CA GLU A 305 5.35 3.52 4.26
C GLU A 305 6.72 3.07 4.76
N ASP A 306 6.87 1.77 5.04
CA ASP A 306 8.17 1.16 5.35
C ASP A 306 9.15 1.27 4.16
N ARG A 307 8.64 1.52 2.95
CA ARG A 307 9.40 1.80 1.72
C ARG A 307 9.45 3.27 1.34
N GLY A 308 9.08 4.17 2.27
CA GLY A 308 9.22 5.62 2.11
C GLY A 308 8.00 6.33 1.52
N TYR A 309 6.83 5.69 1.44
CA TYR A 309 5.59 6.36 1.07
C TYR A 309 5.01 7.19 2.24
N GLU A 310 4.19 8.20 1.93
CA GLU A 310 3.58 9.08 2.93
C GLU A 310 2.46 8.37 3.70
N TRP A 311 2.55 8.28 5.03
CA TRP A 311 1.57 7.50 5.80
C TRP A 311 0.11 7.96 5.70
N TYR A 312 -0.14 9.27 5.62
CA TYR A 312 -1.52 9.78 5.57
C TYR A 312 -2.10 9.77 4.15
N ALA A 313 -1.29 10.06 3.13
CA ALA A 313 -1.65 9.97 1.71
C ALA A 313 -3.00 10.62 1.32
N GLY A 314 -3.36 11.72 1.97
CA GLY A 314 -4.68 12.34 1.85
C GLY A 314 -4.89 13.16 0.57
N ILE A 315 -6.08 13.06 -0.04
CA ILE A 315 -6.49 13.74 -1.29
C ILE A 315 -7.66 14.71 -1.10
#